data_AF-A0A972B7S2-F1
#
_entry.id   AF-A0A972B7S2-F1
#
_cell.length_a   1.000
_cell.length_b   1.000
_cell.length_c   1.000
_cell.angle_alpha   90.00
_cell.angle_beta   90.00
_cell.angle_gamma   90.00
#
_symmetry.space_group_name_H-M   'P 1'
#
loop_
_entity.id
_entity.type
_entity.pdbx_description
1 polymer ?
#
loop_
_entity_poly.entity_id
_entity_poly.type
_entity_poly.pdbx_seq_one_letter_code
_entity_poly.pdbx_strand_id
1 'polypeptide(L)'
;MNAKARKLSYVAITSLVVLLYICFQVLIMTGVISRYEQGILIFIFINIILAVSLNVVVGCLGQITLGHAGFMSIGAYAAALFTKAGIIPGIPGYIVGLLLGGVLAGLVGLLIGIPALRLKGDYLAIITLAFGEIIRALIEYFDFTGGAQGLNGIPRFQNFTLIYIIMIISVTLMFSVMTSRHG
;
A
#
# COMPACT_ATOMS: atom_id res chain seq x y z
N MET A 1 -5.57 24.13 21.30
CA MET A 1 -5.77 22.79 21.91
C MET A 1 -4.58 22.49 22.81
N ASN A 2 -4.80 22.22 24.11
CA ASN A 2 -3.73 22.10 25.12
C ASN A 2 -2.70 21.02 24.76
N ALA A 3 -1.41 21.32 24.87
CA ALA A 3 -0.31 20.38 24.57
C ALA A 3 -0.41 19.07 25.36
N LYS A 4 -0.99 19.13 26.57
CA LYS A 4 -1.27 17.97 27.44
C LYS A 4 -2.38 17.07 26.87
N ALA A 5 -3.44 17.65 26.30
CA ALA A 5 -4.52 16.92 25.65
C ALA A 5 -4.04 16.22 24.37
N ARG A 6 -3.16 16.87 23.60
CA ARG A 6 -2.58 16.28 22.38
C ARG A 6 -1.68 15.07 22.69
N LYS A 7 -0.82 15.17 23.73
CA LYS A 7 -0.01 14.03 24.21
C LYS A 7 -0.89 12.87 24.70
N LEU A 8 -1.98 13.17 25.41
CA LEU A 8 -2.93 12.16 25.89
C LEU A 8 -3.62 11.43 24.73
N SER A 9 -4.04 12.14 23.69
CA SER A 9 -4.63 11.52 22.48
C SER A 9 -3.65 10.61 21.74
N TYR A 10 -2.38 10.98 21.60
CA TYR A 10 -1.37 10.12 20.97
C TYR A 10 -1.13 8.82 21.74
N VAL A 11 -1.07 8.91 23.07
CA VAL A 11 -0.93 7.73 23.94
C VAL A 11 -2.17 6.84 23.86
N ALA A 12 -3.37 7.42 23.82
CA ALA A 12 -4.60 6.66 23.65
C ALA A 12 -4.66 5.93 22.30
N ILE A 13 -4.29 6.58 21.19
CA ILE A 13 -4.29 5.98 19.85
C ILE A 13 -3.27 4.83 19.76
N THR A 14 -2.05 5.04 20.26
CA THR A 14 -1.02 3.99 20.25
C THR A 14 -1.42 2.80 21.13
N SER A 15 -2.03 3.05 22.29
CA SER A 15 -2.56 1.97 23.15
C SER A 15 -3.69 1.18 22.49
N LEU A 16 -4.59 1.86 21.76
CA LEU A 16 -5.69 1.22 21.03
C LEU A 16 -5.16 0.33 19.90
N VAL A 17 -4.17 0.81 19.15
CA VAL A 17 -3.53 0.04 18.07
C VAL A 17 -2.89 -1.24 18.64
N VAL A 18 -2.13 -1.12 19.72
CA VAL A 18 -1.51 -2.30 20.37
C VAL A 18 -2.56 -3.28 20.89
N LEU A 19 -3.66 -2.79 21.45
CA LEU A 19 -4.76 -3.63 21.94
C LEU A 19 -5.46 -4.37 20.78
N LEU A 20 -5.66 -3.68 19.65
CA LEU A 20 -6.24 -4.27 18.43
C LEU A 20 -5.35 -5.39 17.87
N TYR A 21 -4.02 -5.18 17.87
CA TYR A 21 -3.06 -6.20 17.48
C TYR A 21 -3.18 -7.46 18.34
N ILE A 22 -3.17 -7.29 19.67
CA ILE A 22 -3.25 -8.40 20.62
C ILE A 22 -4.57 -9.15 20.44
N CYS A 23 -5.68 -8.43 20.26
CA CYS A 23 -7.01 -9.02 20.03
C CYS A 23 -7.00 -9.93 18.79
N PHE A 24 -6.55 -9.42 17.64
CA PHE A 24 -6.48 -10.24 16.41
C PHE A 24 -5.49 -11.40 16.55
N GLN A 25 -4.34 -11.18 17.18
CA GLN A 25 -3.32 -12.21 17.35
C GLN A 25 -3.83 -13.36 18.25
N VAL A 26 -4.54 -13.04 19.33
CA VAL A 26 -5.19 -14.03 20.19
C VAL A 26 -6.24 -14.80 19.40
N LEU A 27 -7.07 -14.11 18.62
CA LEU A 27 -8.15 -14.74 17.84
C LEU A 27 -7.63 -15.68 16.73
N ILE A 28 -6.45 -15.37 16.17
CA ILE A 28 -5.72 -16.24 15.24
C ILE A 28 -5.13 -17.45 16.00
N MET A 29 -4.53 -17.23 17.17
CA MET A 29 -3.94 -18.31 17.98
C MET A 29 -4.99 -19.28 18.54
N THR A 30 -6.18 -18.79 18.90
CA THR A 30 -7.30 -19.63 19.37
C THR A 30 -7.98 -20.39 18.24
N GLY A 31 -7.59 -20.17 16.98
CA GLY A 31 -8.14 -20.86 15.82
C GLY A 31 -9.57 -20.46 15.46
N VAL A 32 -10.08 -19.37 16.04
CA VAL A 32 -11.41 -18.82 15.70
C VAL A 32 -11.38 -18.21 14.31
N ILE A 33 -10.25 -17.57 13.94
CA ILE A 33 -10.00 -17.10 12.58
C ILE A 33 -9.42 -18.25 11.75
N SER A 34 -10.16 -18.67 10.74
CA SER A 34 -9.72 -19.64 9.73
C SER A 34 -8.67 -19.04 8.78
N ARG A 35 -7.93 -19.89 8.05
CA ARG A 35 -6.93 -19.44 7.06
C ARG A 35 -7.53 -18.56 5.96
N TYR A 36 -8.79 -18.78 5.60
CA TYR A 36 -9.49 -17.99 4.61
C TYR A 36 -9.79 -16.57 5.14
N GLU A 37 -10.31 -16.47 6.36
CA GLU A 37 -10.59 -15.19 7.02
C GLU A 37 -9.30 -14.41 7.30
N GLN A 38 -8.20 -15.10 7.61
CA GLN A 38 -6.89 -14.47 7.71
C GLN A 38 -6.45 -13.83 6.38
N GLY A 39 -6.73 -14.48 5.26
CA GLY A 39 -6.47 -13.93 3.92
C GLY A 39 -7.31 -12.68 3.64
N ILE A 40 -8.59 -12.70 4.02
CA ILE A 40 -9.48 -11.52 3.92
C ILE A 40 -8.94 -10.38 4.81
N LEU A 41 -8.52 -10.68 6.04
CA LEU A 41 -8.01 -9.69 6.97
C LEU A 41 -6.73 -9.02 6.45
N ILE A 42 -5.83 -9.80 5.85
CA ILE A 42 -4.66 -9.29 5.14
C ILE A 42 -5.08 -8.35 4.00
N PHE A 43 -6.08 -8.74 3.21
CA PHE A 43 -6.58 -7.92 2.11
C PHE A 43 -7.17 -6.59 2.60
N ILE A 44 -7.88 -6.60 3.73
CA ILE A 44 -8.39 -5.39 4.39
C ILE A 44 -7.22 -4.46 4.75
N PHE A 45 -6.15 -4.97 5.35
CA PHE A 45 -4.99 -4.14 5.71
C PHE A 45 -4.28 -3.54 4.51
N ILE A 46 -4.15 -4.29 3.41
CA ILE A 46 -3.59 -3.75 2.16
C ILE A 46 -4.46 -2.61 1.61
N ASN A 47 -5.79 -2.75 1.66
CA ASN A 47 -6.71 -1.70 1.23
C ASN A 47 -6.69 -0.47 2.15
N ILE A 48 -6.44 -0.64 3.46
CA ILE A 48 -6.21 0.49 4.37
C ILE A 48 -4.95 1.27 3.94
N ILE A 49 -3.85 0.57 3.64
CA ILE A 49 -2.62 1.22 3.14
C ILE A 49 -2.91 2.00 1.85
N LEU A 50 -3.66 1.39 0.92
CA LEU A 50 -4.06 2.05 -0.33
C LEU A 50 -4.91 3.29 -0.06
N ALA A 51 -5.93 3.20 0.79
CA ALA A 51 -6.82 4.31 1.12
C ALA A 51 -6.06 5.48 1.77
N VAL A 52 -5.14 5.17 2.68
CA VAL A 52 -4.28 6.17 3.34
C VAL A 52 -3.36 6.85 2.31
N SER A 53 -2.78 6.09 1.38
CA SER A 53 -1.95 6.65 0.31
C SER A 53 -2.76 7.58 -0.62
N LEU A 54 -4.00 7.21 -0.95
CA LEU A 54 -4.91 8.03 -1.74
C LEU A 54 -5.33 9.30 -0.98
N ASN A 55 -5.52 9.23 0.34
CA ASN A 55 -5.88 10.39 1.15
C ASN A 55 -4.78 11.47 1.16
N VAL A 56 -3.52 11.11 0.92
CA VAL A 56 -2.47 12.12 0.74
C VAL A 56 -2.76 12.99 -0.49
N VAL A 57 -3.16 12.40 -1.61
CA VAL A 57 -3.43 13.16 -2.84
C VAL A 57 -4.79 13.85 -2.79
N VAL A 58 -5.85 13.11 -2.48
CA VAL A 58 -7.21 13.65 -2.50
C VAL A 58 -7.46 14.56 -1.30
N GLY A 59 -7.00 14.17 -0.11
CA GLY A 59 -7.25 14.89 1.14
C GLY A 59 -6.32 16.09 1.35
N CYS A 60 -5.01 15.96 1.04
CA CYS A 60 -4.05 17.04 1.31
C CYS A 60 -3.87 17.99 0.11
N LEU A 61 -3.85 17.46 -1.12
CA LEU A 61 -3.66 18.28 -2.33
C LEU A 61 -4.99 18.71 -2.99
N GLY A 62 -6.12 18.12 -2.60
CA GLY A 62 -7.44 18.43 -3.17
C GLY A 62 -7.59 18.01 -4.63
N GLN A 63 -6.75 17.09 -5.11
CA GLN A 63 -6.76 16.61 -6.50
C GLN A 63 -7.55 15.31 -6.61
N ILE A 64 -8.48 15.26 -7.56
CA ILE A 64 -9.20 14.01 -7.87
C ILE A 64 -8.29 13.14 -8.74
N THR A 65 -7.93 11.96 -8.25
CA THR A 65 -7.16 10.96 -8.97
C THR A 65 -7.86 9.60 -8.94
N LEU A 66 -7.95 8.95 -10.09
CA LEU A 66 -8.56 7.62 -10.23
C LEU A 66 -7.54 6.54 -10.63
N GLY A 67 -6.29 6.94 -10.88
CA GLY A 67 -5.21 6.05 -11.36
C GLY A 67 -4.42 5.34 -10.28
N HIS A 68 -4.81 5.47 -9.00
CA HIS A 68 -4.01 5.00 -7.87
C HIS A 68 -3.76 3.47 -7.89
N ALA A 69 -4.72 2.72 -8.44
CA ALA A 69 -4.58 1.27 -8.65
C ALA A 69 -3.45 0.92 -9.63
N GLY A 70 -3.16 1.79 -10.62
CA GLY A 70 -2.04 1.58 -11.56
C GLY A 70 -0.69 1.58 -10.86
N PHE A 71 -0.45 2.54 -9.95
CA PHE A 71 0.78 2.59 -9.15
C PHE A 71 0.89 1.40 -8.18
N MET A 72 -0.23 1.01 -7.57
CA MET A 72 -0.30 -0.19 -6.73
C MET A 72 0.11 -1.44 -7.53
N SER A 73 -0.42 -1.61 -8.75
CA SER A 73 -0.10 -2.73 -9.63
C SER A 73 1.38 -2.77 -10.00
N ILE A 74 1.98 -1.64 -10.41
CA ILE A 74 3.41 -1.59 -10.75
C ILE A 74 4.29 -2.04 -9.58
N GLY A 75 4.04 -1.51 -8.38
CA GLY A 75 4.78 -1.88 -7.18
C GLY A 75 4.59 -3.35 -6.79
N ALA A 76 3.34 -3.85 -6.86
CA ALA A 76 3.01 -5.22 -6.53
C ALA A 76 3.67 -6.23 -7.50
N TYR A 77 3.59 -5.98 -8.81
CA TYR A 77 4.21 -6.84 -9.82
C TYR A 77 5.74 -6.83 -9.74
N ALA A 78 6.35 -5.66 -9.52
CA ALA A 78 7.79 -5.55 -9.31
C ALA A 78 8.25 -6.35 -8.08
N ALA A 79 7.58 -6.20 -6.94
CA ALA A 79 7.88 -6.94 -5.72
C ALA A 79 7.65 -8.45 -5.88
N ALA A 80 6.58 -8.84 -6.57
CA ALA A 80 6.23 -10.23 -6.84
C ALA A 80 7.26 -10.91 -7.75
N LEU A 81 7.68 -10.25 -8.83
CA LEU A 81 8.71 -10.74 -9.75
C LEU A 81 10.06 -10.90 -9.04
N PHE A 82 10.47 -9.93 -8.22
CA PHE A 82 11.70 -10.02 -7.44
C PHE A 82 11.66 -11.17 -6.43
N THR A 83 10.55 -11.31 -5.71
CA THR A 83 10.37 -12.40 -4.74
C THR A 83 10.34 -13.77 -5.44
N LYS A 84 9.75 -13.85 -6.64
CA LYS A 84 9.73 -15.06 -7.46
C LYS A 84 11.10 -15.41 -8.04
N ALA A 85 11.92 -14.42 -8.37
CA ALA A 85 13.29 -14.65 -8.86
C ALA A 85 14.19 -15.33 -7.81
N GLY A 86 13.83 -15.28 -6.52
CA GLY A 86 14.50 -16.06 -5.48
C GLY A 86 15.94 -15.64 -5.17
N ILE A 87 16.36 -14.44 -5.59
CA ILE A 87 17.73 -13.94 -5.43
C ILE A 87 18.13 -13.89 -3.94
N ILE A 88 17.19 -13.50 -3.07
CA ILE A 88 17.37 -13.47 -1.62
C ILE A 88 16.26 -14.30 -0.98
N PRO A 89 16.58 -15.42 -0.30
CA PRO A 89 15.57 -16.25 0.34
C PRO A 89 15.04 -15.62 1.64
N GLY A 90 13.76 -15.87 1.93
CA GLY A 90 13.12 -15.56 3.21
C GLY A 90 12.57 -14.14 3.35
N ILE A 91 12.29 -13.77 4.60
CA ILE A 91 11.73 -12.46 4.99
C ILE A 91 12.58 -11.28 4.49
N PRO A 92 13.94 -11.32 4.53
CA PRO A 92 14.75 -10.22 4.00
C PRO A 92 14.52 -9.97 2.50
N GLY A 93 14.39 -11.04 1.71
CA GLY A 93 14.10 -10.93 0.27
C GLY A 93 12.74 -10.30 -0.02
N TYR A 94 11.73 -10.63 0.79
CA TYR A 94 10.41 -9.99 0.70
C TYR A 94 10.46 -8.48 1.00
N ILE A 95 11.20 -8.06 2.04
CA ILE A 95 11.35 -6.65 2.38
C ILE A 95 12.09 -5.89 1.28
N VAL A 96 13.19 -6.46 0.76
CA VAL A 96 13.93 -5.87 -0.37
C VAL A 96 13.06 -5.77 -1.61
N GLY A 97 12.26 -6.81 -1.92
CA GLY A 97 11.30 -6.80 -3.01
C GLY A 97 10.26 -5.69 -2.86
N LEU A 98 9.73 -5.48 -1.65
CA LEU A 98 8.79 -4.40 -1.35
C LEU A 98 9.42 -3.03 -1.55
N LEU A 99 10.65 -2.81 -1.05
CA LEU A 99 11.38 -1.56 -1.25
C LEU A 99 11.68 -1.29 -2.73
N LEU A 100 12.14 -2.29 -3.48
CA LEU A 100 12.38 -2.17 -4.92
C LEU A 100 11.09 -1.88 -5.68
N GLY A 101 9.99 -2.54 -5.32
CA GLY A 101 8.67 -2.27 -5.88
C GLY A 101 8.22 -0.82 -5.61
N GLY A 102 8.46 -0.33 -4.40
CA GLY A 102 8.20 1.07 -4.03
C GLY A 102 9.06 2.07 -4.82
N VAL A 103 10.35 1.79 -5.00
CA VAL A 103 11.26 2.61 -5.82
C VAL A 103 10.80 2.65 -7.27
N LEU A 104 10.48 1.50 -7.87
CA LEU A 104 9.99 1.43 -9.25
C LEU A 104 8.65 2.15 -9.43
N ALA A 105 7.70 1.95 -8.52
CA ALA A 105 6.44 2.69 -8.53
C ALA A 105 6.66 4.20 -8.37
N GLY A 106 7.61 4.61 -7.53
CA GLY A 106 8.01 6.01 -7.36
C GLY A 106 8.65 6.62 -8.61
N LEU A 107 9.50 5.87 -9.31
CA LEU A 107 10.13 6.31 -10.56
C LEU A 107 9.10 6.51 -11.67
N VAL A 108 8.17 5.55 -11.84
CA VAL A 108 7.07 5.69 -12.79
C VAL A 108 6.12 6.82 -12.36
N GLY A 109 5.85 6.94 -11.06
CA GLY A 109 5.10 8.04 -10.47
C GLY A 109 5.70 9.41 -10.75
N LEU A 110 7.03 9.54 -10.71
CA LEU A 110 7.73 10.79 -11.06
C LEU A 110 7.60 11.09 -12.55
N LEU A 111 7.82 10.09 -13.40
CA LEU A 111 7.74 10.23 -14.86
C LEU A 111 6.35 10.69 -15.31
N ILE A 112 5.30 10.17 -14.69
CA ILE A 112 3.90 10.46 -15.03
C ILE A 112 3.37 11.67 -14.24
N GLY A 113 3.89 11.90 -13.04
CA GLY A 113 3.53 13.02 -12.18
C GLY A 113 3.91 14.36 -12.80
N ILE A 114 5.07 14.47 -13.44
CA ILE A 114 5.53 15.72 -14.09
C ILE A 114 4.52 16.25 -15.12
N PRO A 115 4.05 15.46 -16.11
CA PRO A 115 3.03 15.93 -17.05
C PRO A 115 1.65 16.05 -16.39
N ALA A 116 1.29 15.16 -15.47
CA ALA A 116 -0.02 15.18 -14.80
C ALA A 116 -0.24 16.46 -13.98
N LEU A 117 0.80 16.94 -13.27
CA LEU A 117 0.74 18.16 -12.46
C LEU A 117 0.49 19.45 -13.28
N ARG A 118 0.65 19.40 -14.61
CA ARG A 118 0.32 20.53 -15.50
C ARG A 118 -1.18 20.63 -15.80
N LEU A 119 -1.95 19.59 -15.49
CA LEU A 119 -3.40 19.53 -15.68
C LEU A 119 -4.13 19.84 -14.38
N LYS A 120 -5.37 20.33 -14.47
CA LYS A 120 -6.19 20.72 -13.32
C LYS A 120 -7.59 20.11 -13.41
N GLY A 121 -8.18 19.84 -12.25
CA GLY A 121 -9.56 19.38 -12.13
C GLY A 121 -9.83 18.10 -12.91
N ASP A 122 -10.87 18.11 -13.74
CA ASP A 122 -11.39 16.93 -14.44
C ASP A 122 -10.38 16.33 -15.43
N TYR A 123 -9.51 17.16 -16.03
CA TYR A 123 -8.46 16.67 -16.93
C TYR A 123 -7.44 15.78 -16.19
N LEU A 124 -7.16 16.07 -14.92
CA LEU A 124 -6.29 15.25 -14.09
C LEU A 124 -6.97 13.92 -13.72
N ALA A 125 -8.27 13.92 -13.48
CA ALA A 125 -9.03 12.69 -13.22
C ALA A 125 -9.05 11.77 -14.45
N ILE A 126 -9.30 12.31 -15.65
CA ILE A 126 -9.36 11.54 -16.90
C ILE A 126 -7.99 10.91 -17.22
N ILE A 127 -6.90 11.68 -17.13
CA ILE A 127 -5.56 11.14 -17.46
C ILE A 127 -5.12 10.06 -16.47
N THR A 128 -5.48 10.19 -15.19
CA THR A 128 -5.13 9.19 -14.18
C THR A 128 -5.93 7.90 -14.35
N LEU A 129 -7.20 7.99 -14.73
CA LEU A 129 -8.00 6.82 -15.12
C LEU A 129 -7.39 6.12 -16.34
N ALA A 130 -7.09 6.88 -17.40
CA ALA A 130 -6.46 6.35 -18.62
C ALA A 130 -5.12 5.66 -18.30
N PHE A 131 -4.30 6.26 -17.44
CA PHE A 131 -3.07 5.64 -16.95
C PHE A 131 -3.34 4.29 -16.26
N GLY A 132 -4.32 4.23 -15.35
CA GLY A 132 -4.67 2.99 -14.67
C GLY A 132 -5.06 1.87 -15.64
N GLU A 133 -5.85 2.21 -16.67
CA GLU A 133 -6.28 1.26 -17.70
C GLU A 133 -5.13 0.84 -18.63
N ILE A 134 -4.22 1.76 -18.98
CA ILE A 134 -3.01 1.43 -19.77
C ILE A 134 -2.15 0.43 -19.00
N ILE A 135 -1.93 0.62 -17.70
CA ILE A 135 -1.14 -0.31 -16.89
C ILE A 135 -1.80 -1.68 -16.83
N ARG A 136 -3.12 -1.75 -16.65
CA ARG A 136 -3.87 -3.00 -16.70
C ARG A 136 -3.68 -3.71 -18.04
N ALA A 137 -3.85 -2.99 -19.16
CA ALA A 137 -3.69 -3.54 -20.50
C ALA A 137 -2.26 -4.06 -20.74
N LEU A 138 -1.24 -3.34 -20.26
CA LEU A 138 0.16 -3.78 -20.36
C LEU A 138 0.42 -5.05 -19.54
N ILE A 139 -0.11 -5.14 -18.33
CA ILE A 139 0.03 -6.33 -17.47
C ILE A 139 -0.63 -7.55 -18.14
N GLU A 140 -1.76 -7.35 -18.81
CA GLU A 140 -2.47 -8.41 -19.53
C GLU A 140 -1.76 -8.82 -20.82
N TYR A 141 -1.09 -7.87 -21.49
CA TYR A 141 -0.34 -8.10 -22.72
C TYR A 141 0.98 -8.85 -22.50
N PHE A 142 1.70 -8.57 -21.41
CA PHE A 142 3.01 -9.17 -21.18
C PHE A 142 2.93 -10.60 -20.62
N ASP A 143 3.72 -11.51 -21.19
CA ASP A 143 3.77 -12.91 -20.72
C ASP A 143 4.48 -13.04 -19.36
N PHE A 144 5.48 -12.21 -19.08
CA PHE A 144 6.27 -12.30 -17.85
C PHE A 144 5.46 -11.91 -16.60
N THR A 145 4.39 -11.12 -16.75
CA THR A 145 3.42 -10.79 -15.70
C THR A 145 2.36 -11.89 -15.51
N GLY A 146 2.39 -12.95 -16.31
CA GLY A 146 1.37 -14.00 -16.28
C GLY A 146 0.06 -13.62 -16.98
N GLY A 147 0.07 -12.55 -17.78
CA GLY A 147 -1.06 -12.07 -18.57
C GLY A 147 -2.36 -11.94 -17.76
N ALA A 148 -3.48 -12.35 -18.36
CA ALA A 148 -4.80 -12.31 -17.75
C ALA A 148 -4.96 -13.20 -16.50
N GLN A 149 -4.13 -14.24 -16.33
CA GLN A 149 -4.18 -15.13 -15.16
C GLN A 149 -3.42 -14.57 -13.94
N GLY A 150 -2.52 -13.63 -14.16
CA GLY A 150 -1.63 -13.08 -13.14
C GLY A 150 -0.50 -14.03 -12.72
N LEU A 151 0.31 -13.56 -11.76
CA LEU A 151 1.49 -14.28 -11.30
C LEU A 151 1.14 -15.43 -10.35
N ASN A 152 1.55 -16.64 -10.74
CA ASN A 152 1.46 -17.84 -9.92
C ASN A 152 2.81 -18.27 -9.34
N GLY A 153 2.74 -19.00 -8.21
CA GLY A 153 3.91 -19.62 -7.57
C GLY A 153 4.80 -18.67 -6.76
N ILE A 154 4.27 -17.52 -6.31
CA ILE A 154 5.04 -16.58 -5.49
C ILE A 154 5.20 -17.17 -4.07
N PRO A 155 6.44 -17.29 -3.56
CA PRO A 155 6.68 -17.69 -2.18
C PRO A 155 5.93 -16.78 -1.20
N ARG A 156 5.06 -17.36 -0.36
CA ARG A 156 4.24 -16.62 0.59
C ARG A 156 5.01 -16.37 1.88
N PHE A 157 5.66 -15.20 1.97
CA PHE A 157 6.29 -14.70 3.21
C PHE A 157 5.40 -13.71 3.97
N GLN A 158 4.18 -13.49 3.49
CA GLN A 158 3.21 -12.58 4.10
C GLN A 158 2.73 -13.14 5.45
N ASN A 159 3.13 -12.49 6.53
CA ASN A 159 2.66 -12.78 7.88
C ASN A 159 1.68 -11.68 8.31
N PHE A 160 0.63 -12.07 9.04
CA PHE A 160 -0.33 -11.14 9.64
C PHE A 160 0.40 -10.02 10.39
N THR A 161 1.34 -10.38 11.27
CA THR A 161 2.16 -9.43 12.04
C THR A 161 2.93 -8.47 11.15
N LEU A 162 3.51 -8.94 10.05
CA LEU A 162 4.36 -8.12 9.19
C LEU A 162 3.52 -7.07 8.45
N ILE A 163 2.39 -7.48 7.86
CA ILE A 163 1.48 -6.58 7.16
C ILE A 163 0.86 -5.57 8.12
N TYR A 164 0.50 -6.02 9.33
CA TYR A 164 -0.03 -5.15 10.37
C TYR A 164 0.96 -4.07 10.79
N ILE A 165 2.24 -4.42 10.98
CA ILE A 165 3.32 -3.46 11.28
C ILE A 165 3.49 -2.47 10.12
N ILE A 166 3.54 -2.95 8.87
CA ILE A 166 3.65 -2.07 7.69
C ILE A 166 2.46 -1.10 7.63
N MET A 167 1.25 -1.58 7.87
CA MET A 167 0.05 -0.74 7.88
C MET A 167 0.15 0.38 8.92
N ILE A 168 0.57 0.07 10.15
CA ILE A 168 0.76 1.08 11.19
C ILE A 168 1.83 2.10 10.79
N ILE A 169 2.95 1.63 10.24
CA ILE A 169 4.02 2.52 9.76
C ILE A 169 3.48 3.46 8.69
N SER A 170 2.73 2.95 7.70
CA SER A 170 2.12 3.76 6.63
C SER A 170 1.12 4.79 7.18
N VAL A 171 0.23 4.39 8.09
CA VAL A 171 -0.75 5.28 8.72
C VAL A 171 -0.06 6.36 9.54
N THR A 172 0.95 5.98 10.33
CA THR A 172 1.70 6.92 11.19
C THR A 172 2.49 7.91 10.35
N LEU A 173 3.12 7.44 9.27
CA LEU A 173 3.86 8.28 8.32
C LEU A 173 2.92 9.29 7.67
N MET A 174 1.74 8.86 7.22
CA MET A 174 0.74 9.76 6.65
C MET A 174 0.23 10.78 7.67
N PHE A 175 -0.06 10.35 8.91
CA PHE A 175 -0.44 11.28 9.97
C PHE A 175 0.67 12.30 10.26
N SER A 176 1.93 11.87 10.20
CA SER A 176 3.10 12.74 10.34
C SER A 176 3.21 13.74 9.19
N VAL A 177 2.87 13.36 7.95
CA VAL A 177 2.83 14.28 6.80
C VAL A 177 1.75 15.33 7.04
N MET A 178 0.50 14.92 7.29
CA MET A 178 -0.63 15.83 7.53
C MET A 178 -0.45 16.81 8.70
N THR A 179 0.34 16.42 9.70
CA THR A 179 0.60 17.26 10.88
C THR A 179 1.94 18.00 10.80
N SER A 180 2.73 17.76 9.75
CA SER A 180 3.96 18.49 9.47
C SER A 180 3.62 19.88 8.93
N ARG A 181 4.48 20.85 9.22
CA ARG A 181 4.32 22.27 8.88
C ARG A 181 4.21 22.55 7.37
N HIS A 182 4.47 21.56 6.52
CA HIS A 182 4.45 21.68 5.06
C HIS A 182 3.23 21.02 4.38
N GLY A 183 2.23 20.57 5.14
CA GLY A 183 0.95 20.09 4.61
C GLY A 183 0.71 18.59 4.79
#